data_AF-A0A8B6Y7Q2-F1
#
_entry.id   AF-A0A8B6Y7Q2-F1
#
_cell.length_a   1.000
_cell.length_b   1.000
_cell.length_c   1.000
_cell.angle_alpha   90.00
_cell.angle_beta   90.00
_cell.angle_gamma   90.00
#
_symmetry.space_group_name_H-M   'P 1'
#
loop_
_entity.id
_entity.type
_entity.pdbx_description
1 polymer ?
#
loop_
_entity_poly.entity_id
_entity_poly.type
_entity_poly.pdbx_seq_one_letter_code
_entity_poly.pdbx_strand_id
1 'polypeptide(L)'
;MGSILFAFCGVPYMPKIQSDMKDGKMLFKSSVFSYVIVASVYVSIGILGMVLLGNNINPNVIMNVIDQSKSLQNAYLKGVLKKLGYTALVLLAGHFLFAYNLIFNSLAQELEEILKIKRVFCWQRCLLRTFFVLLTLTFAQTIPNFEIILSLVGGVLMTSLSYIIPSLMYIKLIDNVSTSYICIMAVICTGATIACF
;
A
#
# COMPACT_ATOMS: atom_id res chain seq x y z
N MET A 1 2.29 4.39 -13.25
CA MET A 1 1.20 5.22 -12.68
C MET A 1 0.61 4.59 -11.41
N GLY A 2 0.25 3.30 -11.42
CA GLY A 2 -0.32 2.64 -10.24
C GLY A 2 0.54 2.67 -8.98
N SER A 3 1.87 2.53 -9.11
CA SER A 3 2.81 2.64 -7.97
C SER A 3 2.77 4.00 -7.26
N ILE A 4 2.54 5.09 -8.01
CA ILE A 4 2.38 6.44 -7.43
C ILE A 4 1.08 6.53 -6.65
N LEU A 5 -0.03 6.03 -7.23
CA LEU A 5 -1.33 6.01 -6.54
C LEU A 5 -1.30 5.15 -5.27
N PHE A 6 -0.54 4.04 -5.28
CA PHE A 6 -0.27 3.27 -4.08
C PHE A 6 0.48 4.09 -3.03
N ALA A 7 1.53 4.80 -3.43
CA ALA A 7 2.38 5.58 -2.53
C ALA A 7 1.64 6.75 -1.86
N PHE A 8 0.63 7.33 -2.51
CA PHE A 8 -0.20 8.41 -1.99
C PHE A 8 -1.54 7.94 -1.38
N CYS A 9 -1.69 6.63 -1.14
CA CYS A 9 -2.90 6.09 -0.53
C CYS A 9 -3.03 6.51 0.94
N GLY A 10 -4.09 7.26 1.25
CA GLY A 10 -4.47 7.63 2.62
C GLY A 10 -5.97 7.86 2.82
N VAL A 11 -6.73 7.93 1.72
CA VAL A 11 -8.16 8.29 1.71
C VAL A 11 -9.04 7.39 2.59
N PRO A 12 -8.87 6.04 2.61
CA PRO A 12 -9.72 5.17 3.43
C PRO A 12 -9.64 5.44 4.94
N TYR A 13 -8.52 6.01 5.40
CA TYR A 13 -8.28 6.30 6.81
C TYR A 13 -8.78 7.69 7.23
N MET A 14 -9.04 8.58 6.28
CA MET A 14 -9.41 9.98 6.53
C MET A 14 -10.66 10.13 7.42
N PRO A 15 -11.75 9.34 7.26
CA PRO A 15 -12.91 9.47 8.13
C PRO A 15 -12.61 9.17 9.60
N LYS A 16 -11.77 8.16 9.87
CA LYS A 16 -11.36 7.80 11.23
C LYS A 16 -10.43 8.85 11.83
N ILE A 17 -9.47 9.34 11.05
CA ILE A 17 -8.61 10.45 11.48
C ILE A 17 -9.47 11.66 11.81
N GLN A 18 -10.48 11.98 10.99
CA GLN A 18 -11.39 13.09 11.22
C GLN A 18 -12.23 12.94 12.50
N SER A 19 -12.73 11.72 12.79
CA SER A 19 -13.48 11.46 14.03
C SER A 19 -12.60 11.56 15.28
N ASP A 20 -11.32 11.22 15.15
CA ASP A 20 -10.35 11.23 16.25
C ASP A 20 -9.72 12.62 16.46
N MET A 21 -9.90 13.55 15.52
CA MET A 21 -9.39 14.92 15.61
C MET A 21 -10.22 15.79 16.57
N LYS A 22 -9.52 16.60 17.38
CA LYS A 22 -10.16 17.61 18.24
C LYS A 22 -11.04 18.60 17.46
N ASP A 23 -10.62 18.99 16.26
CA ASP A 23 -11.41 19.78 15.31
C ASP A 23 -11.34 19.16 13.91
N GLY A 24 -12.38 18.40 13.54
CA GLY A 24 -12.47 17.75 12.24
C GLY A 24 -12.53 18.70 11.04
N LYS A 25 -12.78 20.00 11.23
CA LYS A 25 -12.74 21.00 10.14
C LYS A 25 -11.32 21.28 9.65
N MET A 26 -10.31 20.97 10.48
CA MET A 26 -8.91 21.18 10.15
C MET A 26 -8.30 20.03 9.34
N LEU A 27 -9.08 18.97 9.04
CA LEU A 27 -8.62 17.81 8.28
C LEU A 27 -8.00 18.21 6.94
N PHE A 28 -8.65 19.10 6.17
CA PHE A 28 -8.14 19.52 4.86
C PHE A 28 -6.75 20.15 4.95
N LYS A 29 -6.55 21.08 5.90
CA LYS A 29 -5.25 21.74 6.11
C LYS A 29 -4.18 20.73 6.53
N SER A 30 -4.52 19.82 7.45
CA SER A 30 -3.64 18.75 7.91
C SER A 30 -3.23 17.80 6.77
N SER A 31 -4.20 17.37 5.96
CA SER A 31 -3.95 16.46 4.83
C SER A 31 -3.08 17.11 3.76
N VAL A 32 -3.34 18.36 3.37
CA VAL A 32 -2.49 19.08 2.41
C VAL A 32 -1.05 19.17 2.91
N PHE A 33 -0.86 19.54 4.18
CA PHE A 33 0.46 19.62 4.78
C PHE A 33 1.19 18.26 4.79
N SER A 34 0.48 17.18 5.18
CA SER A 34 1.02 15.82 5.17
C SER A 34 1.45 15.38 3.77
N TYR A 35 0.62 15.61 2.75
CA TYR A 35 0.92 15.23 1.38
C TYR A 35 2.10 16.01 0.78
N VAL A 36 2.26 17.28 1.14
CA VAL A 36 3.45 18.08 0.75
C VAL A 36 4.72 17.50 1.36
N ILE A 37 4.67 17.09 2.63
CA ILE A 37 5.82 16.45 3.29
C ILE A 37 6.16 15.13 2.59
N VAL A 38 5.17 14.25 2.38
CA VAL A 38 5.38 12.95 1.71
C VAL A 38 5.95 13.15 0.30
N ALA A 39 5.39 14.08 -0.48
CA ALA A 39 5.88 14.39 -1.82
C ALA A 39 7.33 14.90 -1.80
N SER A 40 7.68 15.79 -0.87
CA SER A 40 9.05 16.32 -0.78
C SER A 40 10.07 15.22 -0.46
N VAL A 41 9.73 14.28 0.44
CA VAL A 41 10.56 13.12 0.76
C VAL A 41 10.70 12.19 -0.44
N TYR A 42 9.59 11.82 -1.10
CA TYR A 42 9.62 10.91 -2.24
C TYR A 42 10.38 11.47 -3.44
N VAL A 43 10.15 12.74 -3.79
CA VAL A 43 10.86 13.40 -4.89
C VAL A 43 12.36 13.47 -4.61
N SER A 44 12.75 13.84 -3.38
CA SER A 44 14.16 13.95 -3.01
C SER A 44 14.88 12.60 -3.11
N ILE A 45 14.26 11.54 -2.57
CA ILE A 45 14.83 10.18 -2.65
C ILE A 45 14.88 9.68 -4.11
N GLY A 46 13.85 9.96 -4.90
CA GLY A 46 13.80 9.59 -6.31
C GLY A 46 14.91 10.25 -7.13
N ILE A 47 15.13 11.56 -6.95
CA ILE A 47 16.21 12.30 -7.62
C ILE A 47 17.58 11.74 -7.20
N LEU A 48 17.81 11.55 -5.89
CA LEU A 48 19.06 11.00 -5.40
C LEU A 48 19.31 9.58 -5.94
N GLY A 49 18.27 8.75 -6.02
CA GLY A 49 18.34 7.41 -6.60
C GLY A 49 18.79 7.44 -8.06
N MET A 50 18.17 8.29 -8.89
CA MET A 50 18.54 8.44 -10.30
C MET A 50 19.97 8.95 -10.50
N VAL A 51 20.38 9.96 -9.72
CA VAL A 51 21.72 10.56 -9.84
C VAL A 51 22.82 9.57 -9.42
N LEU A 52 22.60 8.80 -8.35
CA LEU A 52 23.62 7.92 -7.79
C LEU A 52 23.67 6.53 -8.46
N LEU A 53 22.54 6.01 -8.95
CA LEU A 53 22.44 4.64 -9.46
C LEU A 53 22.34 4.57 -10.99
N GLY A 54 22.12 5.69 -11.68
CA GLY A 54 22.04 5.76 -13.15
C GLY A 54 20.70 5.26 -13.71
N ASN A 55 20.69 4.80 -14.97
CA ASN A 55 19.44 4.49 -15.69
C ASN A 55 18.91 3.05 -15.51
N ASN A 56 19.72 2.11 -15.02
CA ASN A 56 19.33 0.70 -14.84
C ASN A 56 19.19 0.36 -13.35
N ILE A 57 18.15 0.91 -12.74
CA ILE A 57 17.86 0.79 -11.31
C ILE A 57 16.85 -0.34 -11.12
N ASN A 58 17.16 -1.30 -10.24
CA ASN A 58 16.18 -2.27 -9.79
C ASN A 58 15.05 -1.54 -9.03
N PRO A 59 13.77 -1.88 -9.22
CA PRO A 59 12.66 -1.24 -8.50
C PRO A 59 12.83 -1.27 -6.97
N ASN A 60 13.58 -2.24 -6.44
CA ASN A 60 13.99 -2.26 -5.04
C ASN A 60 15.34 -1.54 -4.83
N VAL A 61 15.27 -0.34 -4.25
CA VAL A 61 16.44 0.51 -3.94
C VAL A 61 17.47 -0.19 -3.07
N ILE A 62 17.05 -1.02 -2.09
CA ILE A 62 17.97 -1.73 -1.19
C ILE A 62 18.81 -2.74 -1.98
N MET A 63 18.21 -3.41 -2.97
CA MET A 63 18.92 -4.37 -3.81
C MET A 63 20.01 -3.67 -4.62
N ASN A 64 19.74 -2.48 -5.14
CA ASN A 64 20.75 -1.67 -5.84
C ASN A 64 21.93 -1.31 -4.92
N VAL A 65 21.68 -0.90 -3.68
CA VAL A 65 22.76 -0.58 -2.71
C VAL A 65 23.63 -1.81 -2.45
N ILE A 66 23.02 -3.00 -2.30
CA ILE A 66 23.75 -4.25 -2.09
C ILE A 66 24.57 -4.63 -3.33
N ASP A 67 24.02 -4.50 -4.53
CA ASP A 67 24.73 -4.83 -5.77
C ASP A 67 25.87 -3.84 -6.07
N GLN A 68 25.66 -2.55 -5.83
CA GLN A 68 26.71 -1.53 -5.93
C GLN A 68 27.87 -1.82 -4.96
N SER A 69 27.58 -2.33 -3.76
CA SER A 69 28.63 -2.72 -2.82
C SER A 69 29.55 -3.82 -3.35
N LYS A 70 29.08 -4.68 -4.28
CA LYS A 70 29.89 -5.76 -4.85
C LYS A 70 30.95 -5.23 -5.81
N SER A 71 30.59 -4.23 -6.61
CA SER A 71 31.44 -3.60 -7.64
C SER A 71 32.55 -2.70 -7.07
N LEU A 72 32.40 -2.25 -5.82
CA LEU A 72 33.35 -1.33 -5.20
C LEU A 72 34.71 -1.99 -4.91
N GLN A 73 35.80 -1.39 -5.40
CA GLN A 73 37.18 -1.86 -5.16
C GLN A 73 37.70 -1.52 -3.75
N ASN A 74 37.20 -0.44 -3.13
CA ASN A 74 37.64 -0.04 -1.79
C ASN A 74 37.05 -0.98 -0.72
N ALA A 75 37.91 -1.76 -0.07
CA ALA A 75 37.52 -2.78 0.92
C ALA A 75 36.77 -2.20 2.13
N TYR A 76 37.13 -1.00 2.60
CA TYR A 76 36.48 -0.35 3.74
C TYR A 76 35.05 0.08 3.40
N LEU A 77 34.89 0.84 2.32
CA LEU A 77 33.57 1.32 1.89
C LEU A 77 32.65 0.17 1.49
N LYS A 78 33.18 -0.88 0.87
CA LYS A 78 32.45 -2.11 0.55
C LYS A 78 31.87 -2.77 1.80
N GLY A 79 32.66 -2.88 2.86
CA GLY A 79 32.21 -3.43 4.15
C GLY A 79 31.09 -2.59 4.77
N VAL A 80 31.21 -1.26 4.74
CA VAL A 80 30.21 -0.33 5.30
C VAL A 80 28.90 -0.38 4.52
N LEU A 81 28.94 -0.24 3.19
CA LEU A 81 27.75 -0.28 2.33
C LEU A 81 26.99 -1.62 2.44
N LYS A 82 27.74 -2.73 2.45
CA LYS A 82 27.15 -4.06 2.62
C LYS A 82 26.44 -4.18 3.96
N LYS A 83 27.08 -3.77 5.07
CA LYS A 83 26.46 -3.79 6.40
C LYS A 83 25.21 -2.91 6.44
N LEU A 84 25.29 -1.69 5.92
CA LEU A 84 24.17 -0.76 5.87
C LEU A 84 22.96 -1.35 5.11
N GLY A 85 23.20 -1.93 3.93
CA GLY A 85 22.15 -2.56 3.12
C GLY A 85 21.45 -3.71 3.85
N TYR A 86 22.21 -4.62 4.48
CA TYR A 86 21.61 -5.71 5.26
C TYR A 86 20.91 -5.23 6.53
N THR A 87 21.46 -4.22 7.23
CA THR A 87 20.78 -3.63 8.40
C THR A 87 19.45 -3.00 8.02
N ALA A 88 19.41 -2.26 6.90
CA ALA A 88 18.17 -1.70 6.37
C ALA A 88 17.16 -2.80 5.99
N LEU A 89 17.62 -3.90 5.38
CA LEU A 89 16.78 -5.05 5.05
C LEU A 89 16.17 -5.70 6.29
N VAL A 90 16.96 -5.91 7.35
CA VAL A 90 16.47 -6.48 8.62
C VAL A 90 15.46 -5.54 9.29
N LEU A 91 15.74 -4.24 9.32
CA LEU A 91 14.83 -3.24 9.89
C LEU A 91 13.51 -3.20 9.11
N LEU A 92 13.57 -3.23 7.78
CA LEU A 92 12.40 -3.25 6.91
C LEU A 92 11.61 -4.55 7.06
N ALA A 93 12.28 -5.70 7.16
CA ALA A 93 11.63 -6.98 7.43
C ALA A 93 10.90 -6.95 8.78
N GLY A 94 11.53 -6.39 9.83
CA GLY A 94 10.89 -6.18 11.12
C GLY A 94 9.65 -5.28 11.01
N HIS A 95 9.78 -4.14 10.34
CA HIS A 95 8.67 -3.23 10.07
C HIS A 95 7.50 -3.95 9.37
N PHE A 96 7.77 -4.72 8.32
CA PHE A 96 6.73 -5.45 7.59
C PHE A 96 6.09 -6.56 8.41
N LEU A 97 6.83 -7.25 9.29
CA LEU A 97 6.25 -8.25 10.19
C LEU A 97 5.22 -7.61 11.12
N PHE A 98 5.53 -6.46 11.71
CA PHE A 98 4.59 -5.75 12.58
C PHE A 98 3.41 -5.17 11.79
N ALA A 99 3.68 -4.51 10.66
CA ALA A 99 2.65 -3.93 9.82
C ALA A 99 1.68 -5.01 9.29
N TYR A 100 2.21 -6.16 8.85
CA TYR A 100 1.41 -7.29 8.40
C TYR A 100 0.46 -7.76 9.50
N ASN A 101 0.95 -7.97 10.72
CA ASN A 101 0.11 -8.41 11.83
C ASN A 101 -1.02 -7.42 12.16
N LEU A 102 -0.72 -6.12 12.15
CA LEU A 102 -1.71 -5.07 12.42
C LEU A 102 -2.83 -5.05 11.37
N ILE A 103 -2.45 -4.97 10.10
CA ILE A 103 -3.40 -4.90 8.98
C ILE A 103 -4.21 -6.19 8.91
N PHE A 104 -3.52 -7.32 8.99
CA PHE A 104 -4.12 -8.63 8.85
C PHE A 104 -5.10 -8.94 9.99
N ASN A 105 -4.82 -8.47 11.21
CA ASN A 105 -5.74 -8.63 12.31
C ASN A 105 -7.06 -7.86 12.10
N SER A 106 -7.01 -6.62 11.64
CA SER A 106 -8.21 -5.85 11.32
C SER A 106 -9.03 -6.48 10.19
N LEU A 107 -8.36 -6.91 9.11
CA LEU A 107 -9.03 -7.60 7.99
C LEU A 107 -9.71 -8.90 8.43
N ALA A 108 -9.02 -9.71 9.22
CA ALA A 108 -9.59 -10.95 9.74
C ALA A 108 -10.80 -10.66 10.63
N GLN A 109 -10.77 -9.62 11.46
CA GLN A 109 -11.90 -9.24 12.31
C GLN A 109 -13.13 -8.79 11.50
N GLU A 110 -12.94 -8.00 10.44
CA GLU A 110 -14.05 -7.58 9.56
C GLU A 110 -14.71 -8.79 8.88
N LEU A 111 -13.92 -9.75 8.41
CA LEU A 111 -14.46 -10.96 7.78
C LEU A 111 -15.07 -11.93 8.79
N GLU A 112 -14.48 -12.07 9.97
CA GLU A 112 -15.08 -12.82 11.09
C GLU A 112 -16.49 -12.26 11.40
N GLU A 113 -16.66 -10.94 11.35
CA GLU A 113 -17.95 -10.29 11.55
C GLU A 113 -18.95 -10.53 10.40
N ILE A 114 -18.50 -10.41 9.14
CA ILE A 114 -19.33 -10.71 7.95
C ILE A 114 -19.79 -12.17 7.96
N LEU A 115 -18.90 -13.10 8.33
CA LEU A 115 -19.19 -14.53 8.43
C LEU A 115 -19.91 -14.91 9.75
N LYS A 116 -20.22 -13.93 10.61
CA LYS A 116 -20.87 -14.12 11.93
C LYS A 116 -20.14 -15.12 12.84
N ILE A 117 -18.82 -15.20 12.72
CA ILE A 117 -17.96 -16.03 13.58
C ILE A 117 -17.88 -15.38 14.96
N LYS A 118 -18.06 -16.18 16.00
CA LYS A 118 -18.00 -15.67 17.38
C LYS A 118 -16.60 -15.11 17.69
N ARG A 119 -16.52 -13.96 18.36
CA ARG A 119 -15.26 -13.30 18.78
C ARG A 119 -14.53 -14.01 19.94
N VAL A 120 -14.72 -15.32 20.10
CA VAL A 120 -13.98 -16.17 21.05
C VAL A 120 -12.97 -17.03 20.30
N PHE A 121 -11.99 -17.61 20.99
CA PHE A 121 -11.07 -18.54 20.34
C PHE A 121 -11.86 -19.76 19.82
N CYS A 122 -11.87 -19.95 18.50
CA CYS A 122 -12.64 -20.97 17.81
C CYS A 122 -11.84 -21.51 16.64
N TRP A 123 -12.02 -22.80 16.33
CA TRP A 123 -11.35 -23.45 15.21
C TRP A 123 -11.64 -22.74 13.87
N GLN A 124 -12.84 -22.18 13.70
CA GLN A 124 -13.22 -21.38 12.52
C GLN A 124 -12.35 -20.14 12.33
N ARG A 125 -11.96 -19.45 13.42
CA ARG A 125 -11.06 -18.29 13.35
C ARG A 125 -9.64 -18.71 12.98
N CYS A 126 -9.17 -19.82 13.56
CA CYS A 126 -7.87 -20.38 13.20
C CYS A 126 -7.84 -20.77 11.72
N LEU A 127 -8.89 -21.43 11.21
CA LEU A 127 -8.99 -21.82 9.82
C LEU A 127 -8.99 -20.60 8.88
N LEU A 128 -9.81 -19.59 9.16
CA LEU A 128 -9.89 -18.37 8.35
C LEU A 128 -8.53 -17.66 8.29
N ARG A 129 -7.87 -17.48 9.43
CA ARG A 129 -6.57 -16.79 9.51
C ARG A 129 -5.47 -17.59 8.81
N THR A 130 -5.43 -18.91 8.98
CA THR A 130 -4.49 -19.79 8.27
C THR A 130 -4.72 -19.76 6.77
N PHE A 131 -5.98 -19.78 6.33
CA PHE A 131 -6.34 -19.67 4.91
C PHE A 131 -5.78 -18.40 4.27
N PHE A 132 -5.89 -17.27 4.96
CA PHE A 132 -5.31 -16.02 4.46
C PHE A 132 -3.78 -16.04 4.41
N VAL A 133 -3.12 -16.57 5.44
CA VAL A 133 -1.65 -16.71 5.40
C VAL A 133 -1.24 -17.56 4.21
N LEU A 134 -1.92 -18.68 3.97
CA LEU A 134 -1.69 -19.52 2.80
C LEU A 134 -1.95 -18.76 1.48
N LEU A 135 -3.05 -18.00 1.40
CA LEU A 135 -3.37 -17.19 0.23
C LEU A 135 -2.27 -16.16 -0.07
N THR A 136 -1.82 -15.42 0.95
CA THR A 136 -0.72 -14.45 0.80
C THR A 136 0.59 -15.12 0.39
N LEU A 137 0.88 -16.32 0.92
CA LEU A 137 2.04 -17.12 0.54
C LEU A 137 1.96 -17.57 -0.93
N THR A 138 0.79 -18.01 -1.38
CA THR A 138 0.56 -18.36 -2.79
C THR A 138 0.81 -17.16 -3.70
N PHE A 139 0.24 -15.99 -3.39
CA PHE A 139 0.49 -14.77 -4.16
C PHE A 139 1.98 -14.38 -4.18
N ALA A 140 2.65 -14.46 -3.03
CA ALA A 140 4.08 -14.17 -2.93
C ALA A 140 4.95 -15.10 -3.79
N GLN A 141 4.55 -16.38 -3.91
CA GLN A 141 5.27 -17.34 -4.74
C GLN A 141 4.96 -17.20 -6.24
N THR A 142 3.71 -16.86 -6.59
CA THR A 142 3.29 -16.75 -7.99
C THR A 142 3.77 -15.47 -8.66
N ILE A 143 3.84 -14.35 -7.95
CA ILE A 143 4.21 -13.04 -8.51
C ILE A 143 5.53 -12.56 -7.88
N PRO A 144 6.69 -12.85 -8.51
CA PRO A 144 7.99 -12.47 -7.95
C PRO A 144 8.31 -10.97 -8.09
N ASN A 145 7.60 -10.27 -8.97
CA ASN A 145 7.87 -8.87 -9.30
C ASN A 145 7.06 -7.93 -8.40
N PHE A 146 7.77 -7.31 -7.44
CA PHE A 146 7.20 -6.36 -6.49
C PHE A 146 6.49 -5.16 -7.16
N GLU A 147 7.07 -4.64 -8.24
CA GLU A 147 6.52 -3.48 -8.95
C GLU A 147 5.14 -3.77 -9.58
N ILE A 148 4.96 -4.97 -10.14
CA ILE A 148 3.69 -5.38 -10.74
C ILE A 148 2.59 -5.40 -9.68
N ILE A 149 2.89 -5.96 -8.50
CA ILE A 149 1.93 -6.03 -7.37
C ILE A 149 1.55 -4.61 -6.93
N LEU A 150 2.55 -3.76 -6.65
CA LEU A 150 2.34 -2.38 -6.23
C LEU A 150 1.49 -1.60 -7.23
N SER A 151 1.85 -1.71 -8.50
CA SER A 151 1.20 -0.95 -9.54
C SER A 151 -0.23 -1.48 -9.76
N LEU A 152 -0.46 -2.81 -9.72
CA LEU A 152 -1.80 -3.39 -9.86
C LEU A 152 -2.72 -3.00 -8.70
N VAL A 153 -2.25 -3.15 -7.46
CA VAL A 153 -2.99 -2.78 -6.25
C VAL A 153 -3.27 -1.28 -6.23
N GLY A 154 -2.28 -0.45 -6.56
CA GLY A 154 -2.45 1.00 -6.66
C GLY A 154 -3.39 1.42 -7.77
N GLY A 155 -3.27 0.82 -8.96
CA GLY A 155 -4.06 1.15 -10.14
C GLY A 155 -5.52 0.75 -10.01
N VAL A 156 -5.82 -0.41 -9.41
CA VAL A 156 -7.18 -0.92 -9.29
C VAL A 156 -7.79 -0.52 -7.94
N LEU A 157 -7.24 -1.03 -6.83
CA LEU A 157 -7.85 -0.89 -5.52
C LEU A 157 -7.79 0.57 -5.04
N MET A 158 -6.62 1.20 -5.11
CA MET A 158 -6.45 2.55 -4.57
C MET A 158 -7.15 3.61 -5.41
N THR A 159 -7.15 3.48 -6.74
CA THR A 159 -7.94 4.34 -7.63
C THR A 159 -9.43 4.24 -7.31
N SER A 160 -9.91 3.02 -7.08
CA SER A 160 -11.32 2.78 -6.77
C SER A 160 -11.73 3.41 -5.45
N LEU A 161 -10.94 3.18 -4.40
CA LEU A 161 -11.18 3.72 -3.06
C LEU A 161 -11.03 5.25 -2.99
N SER A 162 -10.11 5.83 -3.77
CA SER A 162 -9.78 7.25 -3.67
C SER A 162 -10.60 8.15 -4.60
N TYR A 163 -11.03 7.65 -5.75
CA TYR A 163 -11.71 8.47 -6.76
C TYR A 163 -13.12 7.96 -7.09
N ILE A 164 -13.27 6.66 -7.36
CA ILE A 164 -14.55 6.10 -7.83
C ILE A 164 -15.58 6.10 -6.70
N ILE A 165 -15.26 5.48 -5.55
CA ILE A 165 -16.19 5.33 -4.43
C ILE A 165 -16.65 6.70 -3.88
N PRO A 166 -15.77 7.67 -3.59
CA PRO A 166 -16.19 8.97 -3.08
C PRO A 166 -17.09 9.74 -4.06
N SER A 167 -16.78 9.69 -5.36
CA SER A 167 -17.59 10.34 -6.40
C SER A 167 -18.99 9.73 -6.48
N LEU A 168 -19.09 8.40 -6.38
CA LEU A 168 -20.37 7.70 -6.37
C LEU A 168 -21.18 7.99 -5.10
N MET A 169 -20.52 8.05 -3.94
CA MET A 169 -21.17 8.46 -2.69
C MET A 169 -21.71 9.89 -2.77
N TYR A 170 -20.97 10.80 -3.40
CA TYR A 170 -21.39 12.19 -3.61
C TYR A 170 -22.64 12.28 -4.50
N ILE A 171 -22.65 11.57 -5.64
CA ILE A 171 -23.83 11.52 -6.53
C ILE A 171 -25.04 10.90 -5.82
N LYS A 172 -24.85 9.81 -5.07
CA LYS A 172 -25.92 9.19 -4.28
C LYS A 172 -26.52 10.17 -3.27
N LEU A 173 -25.69 11.00 -2.64
CA LEU A 173 -26.10 11.95 -1.63
C LEU A 173 -26.93 13.11 -2.21
N ILE A 174 -26.65 13.54 -3.44
CA ILE A 174 -27.32 14.69 -4.08
C ILE A 174 -28.55 14.25 -4.87
N ASP A 175 -28.41 13.22 -5.71
CA ASP A 175 -29.41 12.87 -6.73
C ASP A 175 -30.29 11.66 -6.33
N ASN A 176 -30.10 11.09 -5.13
CA ASN A 176 -30.81 9.88 -4.64
C ASN A 176 -30.83 8.72 -5.66
N VAL A 177 -29.75 8.58 -6.45
CA VAL A 177 -29.64 7.57 -7.51
C VAL A 177 -29.62 6.16 -6.90
N SER A 178 -30.27 5.21 -7.59
CA SER A 178 -30.39 3.84 -7.11
C SER A 178 -29.02 3.14 -6.99
N THR A 179 -28.86 2.33 -5.93
CA THR A 179 -27.60 1.63 -5.61
C THR A 179 -27.12 0.71 -6.74
N SER A 180 -28.00 0.28 -7.65
CA SER A 180 -27.66 -0.60 -8.79
C SER A 180 -26.81 0.12 -9.84
N TYR A 181 -27.12 1.38 -10.18
CA TYR A 181 -26.32 2.19 -11.12
C TYR A 181 -24.92 2.47 -10.59
N ILE A 182 -24.79 2.65 -9.27
CA ILE A 182 -23.52 2.88 -8.58
C ILE A 182 -22.61 1.66 -8.69
N CYS A 183 -23.15 0.45 -8.47
CA CYS A 183 -22.40 -0.78 -8.65
C CYS A 183 -21.97 -0.99 -10.10
N ILE A 184 -22.83 -0.67 -11.08
CA ILE A 184 -22.51 -0.80 -12.51
C ILE A 184 -21.38 0.16 -12.91
N MET A 185 -21.44 1.43 -12.49
CA MET A 185 -20.37 2.40 -12.77
C MET A 185 -19.06 2.05 -12.06
N ALA A 186 -19.12 1.56 -10.82
CA ALA A 186 -17.93 1.09 -10.11
C ALA A 186 -17.27 -0.10 -10.84
N VAL A 187 -18.05 -1.07 -11.30
CA VAL A 187 -17.57 -2.24 -12.07
C VAL A 187 -17.01 -1.84 -13.44
N ILE A 188 -17.64 -0.89 -14.14
CA ILE A 188 -17.14 -0.39 -15.43
C ILE A 188 -15.82 0.39 -15.25
N CYS A 189 -15.74 1.28 -14.25
CA CYS A 189 -14.53 2.06 -14.01
C CYS A 189 -13.38 1.20 -13.49
N THR A 190 -13.65 0.23 -12.61
CA THR A 190 -12.65 -0.75 -12.16
C THR A 190 -12.18 -1.66 -13.29
N GLY A 191 -13.11 -2.13 -14.14
CA GLY A 191 -12.78 -2.90 -15.36
C GLY A 191 -11.95 -2.09 -16.35
N ALA A 192 -12.24 -0.81 -16.54
CA ALA A 192 -11.44 0.09 -17.38
C ALA A 192 -10.04 0.32 -16.80
N THR A 193 -9.89 0.45 -15.47
CA THR A 193 -8.55 0.54 -14.84
C THR A 193 -7.74 -0.75 -14.94
N ILE A 194 -8.39 -1.91 -14.99
CA ILE A 194 -7.72 -3.21 -15.22
C ILE A 194 -7.30 -3.35 -16.69
N ALA A 195 -8.12 -2.89 -17.64
CA ALA A 195 -7.82 -2.96 -19.07
C ALA A 195 -6.76 -1.93 -19.54
N CYS A 196 -6.55 -0.86 -18.76
CA CYS A 196 -5.52 0.16 -19.01
C CYS A 196 -4.17 -0.20 -18.35
N PHE A 197 -4.10 -1.38 -17.72
CA PHE A 197 -2.94 -1.93 -17.05
C PHE A 197 -2.27 -3.01 -17.91
#